data_AF-A0A966SKM9-F1
#
_entry.id   AF-A0A966SKM9-F1
#
_cell.length_a   1.000
_cell.length_b   1.000
_cell.length_c   1.000
_cell.angle_alpha   90.00
_cell.angle_beta   90.00
_cell.angle_gamma   90.00
#
_symmetry.space_group_name_H-M   'P 1'
#
loop_
_entity.id
_entity.type
_entity.pdbx_description
1 polymer ?
#
loop_
_entity_poly.entity_id
_entity_poly.type
_entity_poly.pdbx_seq_one_letter_code
_entity_poly.pdbx_strand_id
1 'polypeptide(L)'
;MKMTMHIDEGILARVMKWSGAASKTEAVALALKEMDRKARLAEIGKTGLGLSRAELMEAVDPGYDLMALRLAETPGALPPPVAPSGPVNYRQLKRRKK
;
A
#
# COMPACT_ATOMS: atom_id res chain seq x y z
N MET A 1 15.65 20.24 10.06
CA MET A 1 17.11 20.48 10.01
C MET A 1 17.56 20.60 8.56
N LYS A 2 18.60 21.40 8.30
CA LYS A 2 19.23 21.53 6.97
C LYS A 2 20.51 20.68 6.95
N MET A 3 20.71 19.86 5.92
CA MET A 3 21.96 19.14 5.68
C MET A 3 22.31 19.21 4.18
N THR A 4 23.59 19.00 3.87
CA THR A 4 24.07 18.82 2.50
C THR A 4 24.52 17.38 2.34
N MET A 5 24.04 16.70 1.31
CA MET A 5 24.42 15.32 0.99
C MET A 5 24.42 15.09 -0.52
N HIS A 6 25.25 14.17 -0.98
CA HIS A 6 25.27 13.74 -2.38
C HIS A 6 24.26 12.61 -2.59
N ILE A 7 23.38 12.77 -3.57
CA ILE A 7 22.35 11.79 -3.92
C ILE A 7 22.44 11.55 -5.42
N ASP A 8 22.30 10.29 -5.84
CA ASP A 8 22.12 9.94 -7.24
C ASP A 8 20.80 10.52 -7.77
N GLU A 9 20.91 11.47 -8.69
CA GLU A 9 19.78 12.18 -9.29
C GLU A 9 18.84 11.24 -10.07
N GLY A 10 19.35 10.15 -10.64
CA GLY A 10 18.55 9.17 -11.36
C GLY A 10 17.70 8.33 -10.42
N ILE A 11 18.24 7.92 -9.26
CA ILE A 11 17.48 7.26 -8.20
C ILE A 11 16.44 8.23 -7.64
N LEU A 12 16.82 9.47 -7.34
CA LEU A 12 15.92 10.47 -6.78
C LEU A 12 14.73 10.76 -7.70
N ALA A 13 14.97 10.88 -9.00
CA ALA A 13 13.91 11.07 -10.00
C ALA A 13 12.92 9.88 -10.04
N ARG A 14 13.41 8.64 -9.92
CA ARG A 14 12.53 7.45 -9.85
C ARG A 14 11.72 7.43 -8.57
N VAL A 15 12.34 7.76 -7.43
CA VAL A 15 11.65 7.83 -6.14
C VAL A 15 10.53 8.88 -6.19
N MET A 16 10.83 10.09 -6.67
CA MET A 16 9.82 11.15 -6.86
C MET A 16 8.66 10.69 -7.75
N LYS A 17 8.97 10.02 -8.87
CA LYS A 17 7.96 9.50 -9.79
C LYS A 17 7.05 8.44 -9.16
N TRP A 18 7.61 7.55 -8.34
CA TRP A 18 6.85 6.47 -7.70
C TRP A 18 6.05 6.94 -6.49
N SER A 19 6.61 7.83 -5.68
CA SER A 19 5.96 8.35 -4.49
C SER A 19 4.96 9.47 -4.77
N GLY A 20 5.12 10.16 -5.91
CA GLY A 20 4.33 11.37 -6.22
C GLY A 20 4.78 12.60 -5.44
N ALA A 21 5.97 12.57 -4.82
CA ALA A 21 6.51 13.69 -4.05
C ALA A 21 6.67 14.96 -4.91
N ALA A 22 6.25 16.10 -4.37
CA ALA A 22 6.34 17.39 -5.05
C ALA A 22 7.76 18.00 -5.00
N SER A 23 8.62 17.53 -4.10
CA SER A 23 9.99 18.03 -3.94
C SER A 23 11.01 16.94 -3.64
N LYS A 24 12.30 17.23 -3.88
CA LYS A 24 13.43 16.36 -3.54
C LYS A 24 13.47 16.02 -2.05
N THR A 25 13.26 17.01 -1.20
CA THR A 25 13.24 16.84 0.26
C THR A 25 12.11 15.91 0.70
N GLU A 26 10.92 16.09 0.12
CA GLU A 26 9.77 15.23 0.40
C GLU A 26 10.01 13.79 -0.07
N ALA A 27 10.61 13.59 -1.24
CA ALA A 27 10.95 12.26 -1.73
C ALA A 27 11.94 11.54 -0.81
N VAL A 28 12.96 12.24 -0.32
CA VAL A 28 13.91 11.69 0.66
C VAL A 28 13.20 11.35 1.98
N ALA A 29 12.35 12.25 2.48
CA ALA A 29 11.60 12.00 3.71
C ALA A 29 10.66 10.78 3.59
N LEU A 30 9.97 10.63 2.46
CA LEU A 30 9.12 9.47 2.18
C LEU A 30 9.93 8.19 2.05
N ALA A 31 11.06 8.22 1.34
CA ALA A 31 11.93 7.06 1.19
C ALA A 31 12.45 6.56 2.56
N LEU A 32 12.89 7.46 3.43
CA LEU A 32 13.35 7.11 4.77
C LEU A 32 12.23 6.52 5.63
N LYS A 33 11.05 7.14 5.62
CA LYS A 33 9.87 6.62 6.33
C LYS A 33 9.49 5.23 5.85
N GLU A 34 9.52 4.97 4.55
CA GLU A 34 9.19 3.65 4.02
C GLU A 34 10.24 2.59 4.36
N MET A 35 11.51 2.94 4.41
CA MET A 35 12.55 2.02 4.86
C MET A 35 12.37 1.66 6.34
N ASP A 36 12.06 2.64 7.20
CA ASP A 36 11.74 2.39 8.61
C ASP A 36 10.48 1.51 8.75
N ARG A 37 9.40 1.83 8.01
CA ARG A 37 8.15 1.04 8.04
C ARG A 37 8.40 -0.42 7.63
N LYS A 38 9.21 -0.65 6.60
CA LYS A 38 9.58 -2.00 6.15
C LYS A 38 10.37 -2.76 7.22
N ALA A 39 11.31 -2.10 7.88
CA ALA A 39 12.09 -2.71 8.95
C ALA A 39 11.18 -3.13 10.13
N ARG A 40 10.26 -2.25 10.55
CA ARG A 40 9.29 -2.56 11.61
C ARG A 40 8.34 -3.69 11.22
N LEU A 41 7.87 -3.71 9.97
CA LEU A 41 7.02 -4.79 9.48
C LEU A 41 7.76 -6.13 9.47
N ALA A 42 9.03 -6.13 9.03
CA ALA A 42 9.85 -7.33 9.07
C ALA A 42 10.07 -7.84 10.50
N GLU A 43 10.19 -6.92 11.46
CA GLU A 43 10.33 -7.28 12.87
C GLU A 43 9.05 -7.91 13.43
N ILE A 44 7.88 -7.30 13.18
CA ILE A 44 6.57 -7.87 13.54
C ILE A 44 6.39 -9.27 12.91
N GLY A 45 6.84 -9.45 11.67
CA GLY A 45 6.80 -10.75 11.01
C GLY A 45 7.66 -11.83 11.68
N LYS A 46 8.74 -11.44 12.37
CA LYS A 46 9.62 -12.37 13.10
C LYS A 46 9.13 -12.64 14.52
N THR A 47 8.73 -11.61 15.24
CA THR A 47 8.29 -11.71 16.64
C THR A 47 6.84 -12.18 16.76
N GLY A 48 6.06 -12.07 15.69
CA GLY A 48 4.64 -12.36 15.68
C GLY A 48 3.85 -11.28 16.40
N LEU A 49 2.58 -11.57 16.67
CA LEU A 49 1.66 -10.61 17.33
C LEU A 49 1.83 -10.57 18.86
N GLY A 50 2.80 -11.31 19.41
CA GLY A 50 2.95 -11.50 20.86
C GLY A 50 1.84 -12.33 21.50
N LEU A 51 0.98 -12.97 20.70
CA LEU A 51 -0.14 -13.80 21.13
C LEU A 51 0.26 -15.28 21.15
N SER A 52 -0.24 -15.99 22.15
CA SER A 52 -0.20 -17.45 22.20
C SER A 52 -1.09 -18.06 21.11
N ARG A 53 -0.94 -19.38 20.89
CA ARG A 53 -1.79 -20.11 19.95
C ARG A 53 -3.28 -20.02 20.30
N ALA A 54 -3.63 -20.09 21.58
CA ALA A 54 -5.02 -20.01 22.02
C ALA A 54 -5.61 -18.62 21.74
N GLU A 55 -4.88 -17.57 22.14
CA GLU A 55 -5.30 -16.18 21.89
C GLU A 55 -5.42 -15.87 20.40
N LEU A 56 -4.56 -16.43 19.54
CA LEU A 56 -4.70 -16.28 18.09
C LEU A 56 -5.97 -16.92 17.54
N MET A 57 -6.40 -18.05 18.09
CA MET A 57 -7.65 -18.72 17.67
C MET A 57 -8.88 -17.94 18.13
N GLU A 58 -8.77 -17.22 19.24
CA GLU A 58 -9.83 -16.39 19.82
C GLU A 58 -9.77 -14.92 19.37
N ALA A 59 -8.73 -14.54 18.61
CA ALA A 59 -8.52 -13.16 18.17
C ALA A 59 -9.58 -12.65 17.18
N VAL A 60 -10.32 -13.56 16.55
CA VAL A 60 -11.43 -13.24 15.65
C VAL A 60 -12.74 -13.46 16.40
N ASP A 61 -13.60 -12.44 16.39
CA ASP A 61 -14.93 -12.53 16.99
C ASP A 61 -15.70 -13.73 16.39
N PRO A 62 -16.24 -14.66 17.20
CA PRO A 62 -16.98 -15.81 16.69
C PRO A 62 -18.19 -15.45 15.81
N GLY A 63 -18.78 -14.26 16.00
CA GLY A 63 -19.85 -13.71 15.19
C GLY A 63 -19.40 -13.00 13.91
N TYR A 64 -18.09 -12.99 13.61
CA TYR A 64 -17.54 -12.36 12.41
C TYR A 64 -17.89 -13.15 11.14
N ASP A 65 -19.07 -12.87 10.56
CA ASP A 65 -19.51 -13.44 9.29
C ASP A 65 -19.14 -12.53 8.10
N LEU A 66 -18.06 -12.90 7.42
CA LEU A 66 -17.57 -12.23 6.21
C LEU A 66 -18.60 -12.17 5.07
N MET A 67 -19.45 -13.19 4.93
CA MET A 67 -20.41 -13.23 3.82
C MET A 67 -21.60 -12.32 4.09
N ALA A 68 -22.12 -12.33 5.32
CA ALA A 68 -23.17 -11.41 5.74
C ALA A 68 -22.74 -9.94 5.61
N LEU A 69 -21.52 -9.62 6.03
CA LEU A 69 -20.97 -8.26 5.91
C LEU A 69 -20.88 -7.81 4.45
N ARG A 70 -20.36 -8.65 3.54
CA ARG A 70 -20.27 -8.32 2.11
C ARG A 70 -21.63 -8.19 1.43
N LEU A 71 -22.64 -8.95 1.87
CA LEU A 71 -24.00 -8.81 1.36
C LEU A 71 -24.66 -7.52 1.83
N ALA A 72 -24.36 -7.09 3.06
CA ALA A 72 -24.84 -5.83 3.61
C ALA A 72 -24.11 -4.59 3.05
N GLU A 73 -22.96 -4.77 2.40
CA GLU A 73 -22.29 -3.69 1.68
C GLU A 73 -23.14 -3.24 0.48
N THR A 74 -23.57 -1.97 0.50
CA THR A 74 -24.17 -1.36 -0.69
C THR A 74 -23.12 -1.33 -1.80
N PRO A 75 -23.34 -2.02 -2.94
CA PRO A 75 -22.37 -2.00 -4.01
C PRO A 75 -22.19 -0.57 -4.51
N GLY A 76 -20.93 -0.15 -4.64
CA GLY A 76 -20.61 1.09 -5.36
C GLY A 76 -21.19 1.03 -6.78
N ALA A 77 -21.52 2.20 -7.35
CA ALA A 77 -22.10 2.28 -8.68
C ALA A 77 -21.38 1.37 -9.68
N LEU A 78 -22.14 0.53 -10.39
CA LEU A 78 -21.62 -0.35 -11.43
C LEU A 78 -20.74 0.47 -12.38
N PRO A 79 -19.45 0.11 -12.56
CA PRO A 79 -18.69 0.70 -13.64
C PRO A 79 -19.42 0.40 -14.95
N PRO A 80 -19.42 1.35 -15.92
CA PRO A 80 -20.04 1.13 -17.21
C PRO A 80 -19.48 -0.17 -17.84
N PRO A 81 -20.30 -0.93 -18.59
CA PRO A 81 -19.87 -2.19 -19.18
C PRO A 81 -18.59 -1.96 -19.98
N VAL A 82 -17.51 -2.57 -19.52
CA VAL A 82 -16.21 -2.50 -20.19
C VAL A 82 -16.30 -3.47 -21.37
N ALA A 83 -16.21 -2.96 -22.59
CA ALA A 83 -16.09 -3.78 -23.80
C ALA A 83 -14.98 -4.83 -23.61
N PRO A 84 -15.10 -6.06 -24.16
CA PRO A 84 -14.11 -7.11 -23.98
C PRO A 84 -12.74 -6.59 -24.44
N SER A 85 -11.90 -6.23 -23.47
CA SER A 85 -10.55 -5.77 -23.74
C SER A 85 -9.67 -7.00 -24.00
N GLY A 86 -8.76 -6.87 -24.96
CA GLY A 86 -7.70 -7.86 -25.16
C GLY A 86 -6.85 -8.08 -23.90
N PRO A 87 -5.81 -8.92 -23.96
CA PRO A 87 -4.99 -9.25 -22.79
C PRO A 87 -4.51 -8.00 -22.05
N VAL A 88 -4.72 -7.98 -20.74
CA VAL A 88 -4.48 -6.81 -19.88
C VAL A 88 -2.99 -6.47 -19.88
N ASN A 89 -2.62 -5.35 -20.51
CA ASN A 89 -1.27 -4.80 -20.42
C ASN A 89 -1.22 -3.76 -19.28
N TYR A 90 -0.62 -4.13 -18.15
CA TYR A 90 -0.49 -3.28 -16.97
C TYR A 90 0.31 -1.98 -17.21
N ARG A 91 1.06 -1.87 -18.31
CA ARG A 91 1.73 -0.61 -18.71
C ARG A 91 0.79 0.40 -19.35
N GLN A 92 -0.37 -0.03 -19.86
CA GLN A 92 -1.29 0.80 -20.66
C GLN A 92 -2.49 1.35 -19.87
N LEU A 93 -2.72 0.88 -18.64
CA LEU A 93 -3.76 1.41 -17.75
C LEU A 93 -3.35 2.81 -17.24
N LYS A 94 -3.50 3.84 -18.08
CA LYS A 94 -3.44 5.24 -17.64
C LYS A 94 -4.56 5.47 -16.63
N ARG A 95 -4.20 5.75 -15.37
CA ARG A 95 -5.13 6.25 -14.34
C ARG A 95 -5.92 7.43 -14.93
N ARG A 96 -7.20 7.24 -15.22
CA ARG A 96 -8.12 8.35 -15.48
C ARG A 96 -8.23 9.15 -14.18
N LYS A 97 -7.64 10.35 -14.12
CA LYS A 97 -7.91 11.31 -13.05
C LYS A 97 -9.40 11.69 -13.14
N LYS A 98 -10.13 11.43 -12.06
CA LYS A 98 -11.41 12.10 -11.78
C LYS A 98 -11.09 13.49 -11.22
#